data_AF-A0AB37UFS6-F1
#
_entry.id   AF-A0AB37UFS6-F1
#
_cell.length_a   1.000
_cell.length_b   1.000
_cell.length_c   1.000
_cell.angle_alpha   90.00
_cell.angle_beta   90.00
_cell.angle_gamma   90.00
#
_symmetry.space_group_name_H-M   'P 1'
#
loop_
_entity.id
_entity.type
_entity.pdbx_description
1 polymer ?
#
loop_
_entity_poly.entity_id
_entity_poly.type
_entity_poly.pdbx_seq_one_letter_code
_entity_poly.pdbx_strand_id
1 'polypeptide(L)'
;MRGYSSSLTLLSDRNIGIFIATNSFSGINGKLLTQFFDRYFPAPQQTSPKKPLALSAEQLERFTGTYRDLEYPRHTFAKLTAPFEHINIKQGDNGTLLVSTPGLFFIGNAPKIQLAPIEPLLFQRVNDDAFTAFEPDESGWIRYAFNPLWAKIGAYEHIPWYETSWVQLGILGFCTVLFLSAIFVYPIKPLIQRLRGKRFQVKQLRWAWRLAGLIGTLNLVFLIGFPLSIWLYGFWRLVYGVPAVAIAFLCIPLLTTFLTLGLFIFTAWAWKNNYWSLVKRSHYSLITLAALVFIPFLAYWNLLGFQF
;
A
#
# COMPACT_ATOMS: atom_id res chain seq x y z
N MET A 1 13.39 13.30 10.37
CA MET A 1 12.88 14.61 10.84
C MET A 1 13.62 15.72 10.10
N ARG A 2 12.91 16.69 9.52
CA ARG A 2 13.55 17.89 8.96
C ARG A 2 13.80 18.86 10.11
N GLY A 3 15.01 18.85 10.68
CA GLY A 3 15.39 19.76 11.76
C GLY A 3 16.76 19.48 12.36
N TYR A 4 17.18 18.21 12.44
CA TYR A 4 18.54 17.82 12.81
C TYR A 4 18.87 16.41 12.29
N SER A 5 20.16 16.10 12.18
CA SER A 5 20.69 14.77 11.86
C SER A 5 21.91 14.52 12.73
N SER A 6 22.06 13.30 13.24
CA SER A 6 23.29 12.92 13.95
C SER A 6 23.76 11.52 13.53
N SER A 7 25.06 11.28 13.65
CA SER A 7 25.67 9.97 13.41
C SER A 7 26.82 9.76 14.37
N LEU A 8 26.93 8.54 14.89
CA LEU A 8 28.04 8.06 15.69
C LEU A 8 28.68 6.88 14.97
N THR A 9 29.95 6.98 14.65
CA THR A 9 30.75 5.89 14.05
C THR A 9 31.87 5.54 15.02
N LEU A 10 31.96 4.27 15.41
CA LEU A 10 32.99 3.77 16.32
C LEU A 10 33.85 2.74 15.59
N LEU A 11 35.16 2.92 15.64
CA LEU A 11 36.17 1.96 15.21
C LEU A 11 36.94 1.51 16.44
N SER A 12 36.43 0.49 17.13
CA SER A 12 37.01 -0.07 18.35
C SER A 12 38.48 -0.43 18.16
N ASP A 13 38.80 -1.13 17.07
CA ASP A 13 40.14 -1.66 16.80
C ASP A 13 41.18 -0.56 16.55
N ARG A 14 40.70 0.65 16.23
CA ARG A 14 41.53 1.84 16.00
C ARG A 14 41.42 2.85 17.13
N ASN A 15 40.58 2.61 18.14
CA ASN A 15 40.23 3.57 19.20
C ASN A 15 39.76 4.93 18.65
N ILE A 16 38.97 4.92 17.56
CA ILE A 16 38.43 6.15 16.95
C ILE A 16 36.92 6.20 17.14
N GLY A 17 36.42 7.34 17.58
CA GLY A 17 34.99 7.66 17.60
C GLY A 17 34.73 8.97 16.85
N ILE A 18 33.77 8.96 15.93
CA ILE A 18 33.37 10.12 15.14
C ILE A 18 31.90 10.41 15.43
N PHE A 19 31.63 11.56 16.02
CA PHE A 19 30.27 12.05 16.24
C PHE A 19 30.02 13.30 15.39
N ILE A 20 28.96 13.27 14.59
CA ILE A 20 28.55 14.38 13.71
C ILE A 20 27.12 14.73 14.08
N ALA A 21 26.86 16.01 14.36
CA ALA A 21 25.52 16.53 14.60
C ALA A 21 25.31 17.79 13.76
N THR A 22 24.20 17.83 13.02
CA THR A 22 23.86 18.93 12.12
C THR A 22 22.42 19.35 12.36
N ASN A 23 22.13 20.63 12.19
CA ASN A 23 20.78 21.20 12.20
C ASN A 23 20.16 21.23 10.79
N SER A 24 20.67 20.40 9.86
CA SER A 24 20.20 20.32 8.48
C SER A 24 20.20 18.89 7.95
N PHE A 25 19.27 18.59 7.05
CA PHE A 25 19.18 17.30 6.35
C PHE A 25 19.90 17.37 5.00
N SER A 26 21.20 17.68 5.03
CA SER A 26 22.03 17.92 3.83
C SER A 26 22.79 16.67 3.33
N GLY A 27 22.69 15.55 4.06
CA GLY A 27 23.46 14.32 3.77
C GLY A 27 24.96 14.43 4.05
N ILE A 28 25.41 15.49 4.73
CA ILE A 28 26.82 15.76 4.98
C ILE A 28 27.51 14.67 5.82
N ASN A 29 26.77 14.00 6.72
CA ASN A 29 27.29 12.93 7.56
C ASN A 29 27.90 11.80 6.72
N GLY A 30 27.18 11.35 5.69
CA GLY A 30 27.66 10.30 4.78
C GLY A 30 28.86 10.76 3.96
N LYS A 31 28.79 11.96 3.36
CA LYS A 31 29.89 12.52 2.56
C LYS A 31 31.18 12.69 3.35
N LEU A 32 31.10 13.19 4.58
CA LEU A 32 32.24 13.38 5.46
C LEU A 32 32.84 12.03 5.85
N LEU A 33 32.02 11.05 6.22
CA LEU A 33 32.49 9.71 6.55
C LEU A 33 33.17 9.04 5.35
N THR A 34 32.58 9.11 4.16
CA THR A 34 33.20 8.57 2.93
C THR A 34 34.56 9.20 2.68
N GLN A 35 34.65 10.54 2.68
CA GLN A 35 35.94 11.23 2.49
C GLN A 35 36.97 10.91 3.57
N PHE A 36 36.53 10.76 4.82
CA PHE A 36 37.39 10.36 5.92
C PHE A 36 37.97 8.96 5.70
N PHE A 37 37.14 7.98 5.36
CA PHE A 37 37.58 6.62 5.08
C PHE A 37 38.46 6.54 3.84
N ASP A 38 38.11 7.22 2.75
CA ASP A 38 38.92 7.28 1.53
C ASP A 38 40.31 7.86 1.80
N ARG A 39 40.41 8.85 2.70
CA ARG A 39 41.67 9.55 3.02
C ARG A 39 42.57 8.78 3.99
N TYR A 40 42.00 8.19 5.04
CA TYR A 40 42.75 7.61 6.16
C TYR A 40 42.77 6.08 6.17
N PHE A 41 41.80 5.45 5.52
CA PHE A 41 41.65 3.99 5.45
C PHE A 41 41.31 3.53 4.02
N PRO A 42 42.13 3.88 3.01
CA PRO A 42 41.84 3.51 1.63
C PRO A 42 41.74 1.99 1.51
N ALA A 43 40.62 1.53 0.94
CA ALA A 43 40.43 0.10 0.68
C ALA A 43 41.50 -0.39 -0.32
N PRO A 44 42.15 -1.53 -0.08
CA PRO A 44 42.95 -2.19 -1.11
C PRO A 44 42.08 -2.40 -2.35
N GLN A 45 42.59 -2.07 -3.55
CA GLN A 45 41.88 -2.37 -4.79
C GLN A 45 41.49 -3.86 -4.80
N GLN A 46 40.18 -4.14 -4.87
CA GLN A 46 39.70 -5.51 -5.07
C GLN A 46 40.24 -6.01 -6.43
N THR A 47 41.21 -6.91 -6.37
CA THR A 47 41.99 -7.38 -7.53
C THR A 47 41.26 -8.40 -8.40
N SER A 48 39.97 -8.66 -8.18
CA SER A 48 39.19 -9.52 -9.06
C SER A 48 37.71 -9.14 -9.00
N PRO A 49 37.04 -8.89 -10.15
CA PRO A 49 35.59 -8.91 -10.15
C PRO A 49 35.16 -10.30 -9.66
N LYS A 50 34.39 -10.37 -8.58
CA LYS A 50 33.82 -11.64 -8.12
C LYS A 50 33.07 -12.24 -9.31
N LYS A 51 33.49 -13.42 -9.76
CA LYS A 51 32.91 -14.04 -10.96
C LYS A 51 31.40 -14.21 -10.70
N PRO A 52 30.53 -13.62 -11.53
CA PRO A 52 29.10 -13.71 -11.30
C PRO A 52 28.66 -15.16 -11.38
N LEU A 53 27.89 -15.60 -10.39
CA LEU A 53 27.31 -16.94 -10.36
C LEU A 53 26.21 -17.00 -11.40
N ALA A 54 26.35 -17.83 -12.44
CA ALA A 54 25.29 -17.99 -13.42
C ALA A 54 24.13 -18.82 -12.83
N LEU A 55 23.04 -18.16 -12.45
CA LEU A 55 21.79 -18.81 -12.06
C LEU A 55 20.89 -19.02 -13.29
N SER A 56 20.19 -20.15 -13.35
CA SER A 56 19.19 -20.39 -14.41
C SER A 56 17.95 -19.50 -14.21
N ALA A 57 17.16 -19.30 -15.27
CA ALA A 57 15.91 -18.56 -15.19
C ALA A 57 14.94 -19.17 -14.14
N GLU A 58 14.86 -20.50 -14.08
CA GLU A 58 14.04 -21.20 -13.08
C GLU A 58 14.51 -20.93 -11.65
N GLN A 59 15.83 -20.89 -11.42
CA GLN A 59 16.39 -20.58 -10.10
C GLN A 59 16.15 -19.12 -9.70
N LEU A 60 16.14 -18.21 -10.68
CA LEU A 60 15.88 -16.78 -10.47
C LEU A 60 14.41 -16.50 -10.18
N GLU A 61 13.49 -17.32 -10.69
CA GLU A 61 12.04 -17.18 -10.47
C GLU A 61 11.69 -17.16 -8.98
N ARG A 62 12.37 -17.97 -8.17
CA ARG A 62 12.21 -18.00 -6.70
C ARG A 62 12.41 -16.65 -6.01
N PHE A 63 13.19 -15.74 -6.59
CA PHE A 63 13.44 -14.42 -6.01
C PHE A 63 12.43 -13.38 -6.50
N THR A 64 11.64 -13.70 -7.54
CA THR A 64 10.69 -12.76 -8.12
C THR A 64 9.44 -12.62 -7.27
N GLY A 65 8.86 -11.42 -7.29
CA GLY A 65 7.65 -11.14 -6.53
C GLY A 65 7.54 -9.68 -6.12
N THR A 66 6.50 -9.40 -5.35
CA THR A 66 6.33 -8.10 -4.68
C THR A 66 6.82 -8.24 -3.26
N TYR A 67 7.66 -7.31 -2.83
CA TYR A 67 8.14 -7.23 -1.47
C TYR A 67 7.74 -5.88 -0.86
N ARG A 68 7.59 -5.83 0.46
CA ARG A 68 7.26 -4.61 1.21
C ARG A 68 8.29 -4.37 2.29
N ASP A 69 8.70 -3.11 2.49
CA ASP A 69 9.57 -2.74 3.60
C ASP A 69 8.94 -3.17 4.94
N LEU A 70 9.75 -3.68 5.86
CA LEU A 70 9.30 -4.05 7.21
C LEU A 70 9.07 -2.81 8.09
N GLU A 71 9.68 -1.66 7.75
CA GLU A 71 9.60 -0.38 8.47
C GLU A 71 8.29 0.41 8.20
N TYR A 72 7.12 -0.22 8.34
CA TYR A 72 5.82 0.43 8.14
C TYR A 72 4.87 0.30 9.34
N PRO A 73 3.90 1.23 9.52
CA PRO A 73 2.87 1.11 10.55
C PRO A 73 1.91 -0.07 10.30
N ARG A 74 1.82 -1.02 11.23
CA ARG A 74 1.00 -2.25 11.06
C ARG A 74 -0.39 -2.19 11.67
N HIS A 75 -0.54 -1.46 12.77
CA HIS A 75 -1.72 -1.55 13.64
C HIS A 75 -2.57 -0.28 13.70
N THR A 76 -2.24 0.73 12.88
CA THR A 76 -2.99 1.99 12.77
C THR A 76 -3.48 2.20 11.35
N PHE A 77 -4.40 3.14 11.12
CA PHE A 77 -4.81 3.52 9.76
C PHE A 77 -3.63 4.03 8.91
N ALA A 78 -2.52 4.43 9.54
CA ALA A 78 -1.29 4.78 8.83
C ALA A 78 -0.73 3.59 8.04
N LYS A 79 -1.21 2.35 8.28
CA LYS A 79 -0.98 1.19 7.41
C LYS A 79 -1.28 1.48 5.94
N LEU A 80 -2.17 2.44 5.63
CA LEU A 80 -2.41 2.92 4.26
C LEU A 80 -1.16 3.41 3.52
N THR A 81 -0.03 3.65 4.21
CA THR A 81 1.26 3.93 3.54
C THR A 81 1.99 2.69 3.04
N ALA A 82 1.63 1.48 3.50
CA ALA A 82 2.27 0.23 3.12
C ALA A 82 2.40 0.02 1.60
N PRO A 83 1.38 0.33 0.76
CA PRO A 83 1.50 0.22 -0.69
C PRO A 83 2.60 1.08 -1.33
N PHE A 84 3.00 2.17 -0.68
CA PHE A 84 4.06 3.06 -1.13
C PHE A 84 5.46 2.50 -0.82
N GLU A 85 5.55 1.49 0.04
CA GLU A 85 6.81 0.84 0.44
C GLU A 85 7.00 -0.50 -0.29
N HIS A 86 6.20 -0.76 -1.32
CA HIS A 86 6.31 -1.93 -2.16
C HIS A 86 7.43 -1.79 -3.20
N ILE A 87 8.15 -2.88 -3.41
CA ILE A 87 9.11 -3.08 -4.50
C ILE A 87 8.72 -4.33 -5.28
N ASN A 88 9.06 -4.36 -6.57
CA ASN A 88 8.91 -5.52 -7.41
C ASN A 88 10.28 -5.98 -7.88
N ILE A 89 10.57 -7.25 -7.60
CA ILE A 89 11.75 -7.94 -8.10
C ILE A 89 11.29 -8.82 -9.25
N LYS A 90 11.87 -8.60 -10.43
CA LYS A 90 11.61 -9.38 -11.65
C LYS A 90 12.90 -9.94 -12.19
N GLN A 91 12.82 -10.93 -13.06
CA GLN A 91 13.98 -11.32 -13.84
C GLN A 91 14.40 -10.16 -14.75
N GLY A 92 15.69 -9.83 -14.70
CA GLY A 92 16.33 -8.91 -15.62
C GLY A 92 16.98 -9.66 -16.77
N ASP A 93 17.76 -8.94 -17.55
CA ASP A 93 18.51 -9.52 -18.65
C ASP A 93 19.74 -10.29 -18.14
N ASN A 94 20.24 -11.24 -18.92
CA ASN A 94 21.50 -11.94 -18.68
C ASN A 94 21.65 -12.60 -17.29
N GLY A 95 20.55 -13.14 -16.74
CA GLY A 95 20.59 -13.85 -15.45
C GLY A 95 20.67 -12.93 -14.22
N THR A 96 20.29 -11.65 -14.37
CA THR A 96 20.20 -10.69 -13.28
C THR A 96 18.77 -10.59 -12.73
N LEU A 97 18.61 -9.94 -11.58
CA LEU A 97 17.29 -9.49 -11.11
C LEU A 97 17.16 -7.98 -11.28
N LEU A 98 15.96 -7.52 -11.60
CA LEU A 98 15.60 -6.12 -11.69
C LEU A 98 14.68 -5.73 -10.54
N VAL A 99 15.16 -4.87 -9.66
CA VAL A 99 14.36 -4.23 -8.61
C VAL A 99 13.77 -2.94 -9.16
N SER A 100 12.47 -2.76 -8.97
CA SER A 100 11.72 -1.59 -9.41
C SER A 100 10.64 -1.22 -8.42
N THR A 101 10.29 0.07 -8.31
CA THR A 101 9.13 0.50 -7.52
C THR A 101 7.90 0.70 -8.43
N PRO A 102 6.66 0.53 -7.91
CA PRO A 102 5.45 0.76 -8.70
C PRO A 102 5.29 2.24 -9.09
N GLY A 103 5.25 2.53 -10.40
CA GLY A 103 5.23 3.91 -10.91
C GLY A 103 4.02 4.77 -10.52
N LEU A 104 2.90 4.16 -10.12
CA LEU A 104 1.69 4.89 -9.70
C LEU A 104 1.89 5.68 -8.39
N PHE A 105 2.77 5.20 -7.52
CA PHE A 105 2.98 5.73 -6.16
C PHE A 105 4.26 6.56 -6.04
N PHE A 106 5.14 6.50 -7.04
CA PHE A 106 6.38 7.27 -7.11
C PHE A 106 6.33 8.20 -8.32
N ILE A 107 5.85 9.43 -8.09
CA ILE A 107 5.90 10.51 -9.09
C ILE A 107 7.37 10.98 -9.19
N GLY A 108 8.14 10.31 -10.04
CA GLY A 108 9.57 10.56 -10.24
C GLY A 108 10.29 9.30 -10.72
N ASN A 109 11.51 9.44 -11.25
CA ASN A 109 12.33 8.32 -11.75
C ASN A 109 12.56 7.29 -10.63
N ALA A 110 11.69 6.29 -10.55
CA ALA A 110 11.85 5.12 -9.70
C ALA A 110 13.23 4.50 -9.95
N PRO A 111 14.06 4.26 -8.91
CA PRO A 111 15.35 3.62 -9.10
C PRO A 111 15.12 2.20 -9.64
N LYS A 112 15.67 1.95 -10.82
CA LYS A 112 15.78 0.60 -11.39
C LYS A 112 17.16 0.08 -11.04
N ILE A 113 17.21 -0.96 -10.21
CA ILE A 113 18.47 -1.52 -9.72
C ILE A 113 18.60 -2.93 -10.29
N GLN A 114 19.71 -3.17 -10.96
CA GLN A 114 20.08 -4.51 -11.42
C GLN A 114 20.91 -5.19 -10.35
N LEU A 115 20.59 -6.46 -10.08
CA LEU A 115 21.25 -7.32 -9.12
C LEU A 115 21.92 -8.47 -9.86
N ALA A 116 23.25 -8.53 -9.77
CA ALA A 116 24.06 -9.61 -10.33
C ALA A 116 24.33 -10.66 -9.24
N PRO A 117 23.97 -11.94 -9.45
CA PRO A 117 24.26 -13.01 -8.49
C PRO A 117 25.76 -13.23 -8.28
N ILE A 118 26.19 -13.33 -7.02
CA ILE A 118 27.56 -13.69 -6.63
C ILE A 118 27.57 -15.04 -5.91
N GLU A 119 26.63 -15.22 -4.97
CA GLU A 119 26.43 -16.46 -4.22
C GLU A 119 24.94 -16.84 -4.31
N PRO A 120 24.54 -18.07 -3.97
CA PRO A 120 23.15 -18.52 -4.16
C PRO A 120 22.07 -17.62 -3.55
N LEU A 121 22.40 -16.86 -2.49
CA LEU A 121 21.50 -15.94 -1.80
C LEU A 121 22.06 -14.51 -1.70
N LEU A 122 23.16 -14.20 -2.39
CA LEU A 122 23.84 -12.90 -2.32
C LEU A 122 24.05 -12.32 -3.71
N PHE A 123 23.55 -11.11 -3.90
CA PHE A 123 23.62 -10.39 -5.16
C PHE A 123 24.34 -9.05 -4.96
N GLN A 124 25.13 -8.64 -5.95
CA GLN A 124 25.72 -7.31 -6.02
C GLN A 124 24.81 -6.40 -6.81
N ARG A 125 24.68 -5.14 -6.38
CA ARG A 125 24.05 -4.12 -7.19
C ARG A 125 25.03 -3.69 -8.30
N VAL A 126 24.57 -3.62 -9.54
CA VAL A 126 25.46 -3.35 -10.69
C VAL A 126 25.98 -1.90 -10.69
N ASN A 127 25.18 -0.96 -10.16
CA ASN A 127 25.46 0.47 -10.22
C ASN A 127 26.12 1.02 -8.93
N ASP A 128 26.26 0.21 -7.90
CA ASP A 128 26.92 0.57 -6.64
C ASP A 128 27.46 -0.67 -5.94
N ASP A 129 28.57 -0.56 -5.20
CA ASP A 129 29.23 -1.69 -4.52
C ASP A 129 28.42 -2.29 -3.34
N ALA A 130 27.13 -1.98 -3.26
CA ALA A 130 26.22 -2.51 -2.25
C ALA A 130 25.75 -3.92 -2.62
N PHE A 131 25.47 -4.71 -1.59
CA PHE A 131 24.96 -6.07 -1.72
C PHE A 131 23.50 -6.14 -1.28
N THR A 132 22.76 -7.04 -1.92
CA THR A 132 21.42 -7.47 -1.54
C THR A 132 21.47 -8.95 -1.17
N ALA A 133 21.13 -9.25 0.07
CA ALA A 133 21.04 -10.63 0.56
C ALA A 133 19.59 -11.08 0.60
N PHE A 134 19.35 -12.36 0.32
CA PHE A 134 18.03 -12.97 0.37
C PHE A 134 18.00 -14.06 1.45
N GLU A 135 16.89 -14.16 2.16
CA GLU A 135 16.69 -15.19 3.18
C GLU A 135 15.46 -16.02 2.84
N PRO A 136 15.61 -17.36 2.72
CA PRO A 136 14.50 -18.26 2.55
C PRO A 136 13.76 -18.52 3.87
N ASP A 137 12.47 -18.82 3.76
CA ASP A 137 11.67 -19.43 4.81
C ASP A 137 12.04 -20.92 5.01
N GLU A 138 11.49 -21.55 6.05
CA GLU A 138 11.57 -23.00 6.32
C GLU A 138 11.16 -23.85 5.11
N SER A 139 10.27 -23.32 4.27
CA SER A 139 9.80 -23.97 3.03
C SER A 139 10.77 -23.84 1.84
N GLY A 140 11.88 -23.10 1.99
CA GLY A 140 12.87 -22.86 0.92
C GLY A 140 12.52 -21.73 -0.07
N TRP A 141 11.38 -21.07 0.11
CA TRP A 141 10.95 -19.88 -0.65
C TRP A 141 11.54 -18.60 -0.06
N ILE A 142 11.91 -17.64 -0.89
CA ILE A 142 12.48 -16.37 -0.41
C ILE A 142 11.42 -15.58 0.34
N ARG A 143 11.72 -15.29 1.62
CA ARG A 143 10.86 -14.53 2.51
C ARG A 143 11.34 -13.09 2.65
N TYR A 144 12.65 -12.89 2.78
CA TYR A 144 13.22 -11.55 2.98
C TYR A 144 14.24 -11.18 1.91
N ALA A 145 14.27 -9.90 1.56
CA ALA A 145 15.29 -9.25 0.77
C ALA A 145 15.87 -8.07 1.56
N PHE A 146 17.17 -8.12 1.84
CA PHE A 146 17.88 -7.11 2.62
C PHE A 146 18.61 -6.15 1.72
N ASN A 147 18.46 -4.84 1.99
CA ASN A 147 19.16 -3.77 1.29
C ASN A 147 18.94 -3.74 -0.25
N PRO A 148 17.71 -3.94 -0.78
CA PRO A 148 17.48 -4.06 -2.23
C PRO A 148 17.43 -2.72 -2.98
N LEU A 149 17.21 -1.59 -2.29
CA LEU A 149 16.98 -0.27 -2.92
C LEU A 149 18.05 0.77 -2.59
N TRP A 150 18.27 1.03 -1.31
CA TRP A 150 19.21 2.03 -0.82
C TRP A 150 20.31 1.32 -0.06
N ALA A 151 21.51 1.88 0.00
CA ALA A 151 22.58 1.43 0.89
C ALA A 151 22.31 1.83 2.36
N LYS A 152 21.11 1.48 2.86
CA LYS A 152 20.66 1.64 4.24
C LYS A 152 20.17 0.27 4.69
N ILE A 153 20.39 -0.07 5.96
CA ILE A 153 19.74 -1.22 6.60
C ILE A 153 18.23 -1.11 6.37
N GLY A 154 17.71 -1.96 5.50
CA GLY A 154 16.31 -2.04 5.12
C GLY A 154 16.00 -3.49 4.78
N ALA A 155 14.88 -3.99 5.27
CA ALA A 155 14.50 -5.39 5.16
C ALA A 155 13.11 -5.46 4.55
N TYR A 156 12.97 -6.20 3.47
CA TYR A 156 11.74 -6.28 2.69
C TYR A 156 11.19 -7.69 2.76
N GLU A 157 9.92 -7.84 3.10
CA GLU A 157 9.24 -9.14 3.16
C GLU A 157 8.46 -9.41 1.88
N HIS A 158 8.55 -10.63 1.37
CA HIS A 158 7.74 -11.09 0.24
C HIS A 158 6.26 -11.13 0.66
N ILE A 159 5.41 -10.40 -0.06
CA ILE A 159 3.99 -10.28 0.29
C ILE A 159 3.10 -11.23 -0.54
N PRO A 160 2.01 -11.75 0.05
CA PRO A 160 1.02 -12.51 -0.70
C PRO A 160 0.35 -11.67 -1.81
N TRP A 161 -0.14 -12.35 -2.84
CA TRP A 161 -0.77 -11.71 -4.01
C TRP A 161 -1.95 -10.79 -3.64
N TYR A 162 -2.72 -11.13 -2.60
CA TYR A 162 -3.88 -10.34 -2.16
C TYR A 162 -3.50 -9.04 -1.46
N GLU A 163 -2.27 -8.90 -0.94
CA GLU A 163 -1.77 -7.66 -0.33
C GLU A 163 -1.16 -6.71 -1.37
N THR A 164 -0.97 -7.16 -2.60
CA THR A 164 -0.38 -6.34 -3.66
C THR A 164 -1.23 -5.09 -3.93
N SER A 165 -0.56 -3.97 -4.24
CA SER A 165 -1.24 -2.68 -4.44
C SER A 165 -2.31 -2.76 -5.54
N TRP A 166 -2.06 -3.54 -6.60
CA TRP A 166 -3.00 -3.69 -7.71
C TRP A 166 -4.28 -4.41 -7.32
N VAL A 167 -4.20 -5.49 -6.52
CA VAL A 167 -5.38 -6.20 -6.04
C VAL A 167 -6.19 -5.33 -5.10
N GLN A 168 -5.51 -4.65 -4.17
CA GLN A 168 -6.15 -3.73 -3.23
C GLN A 168 -6.84 -2.55 -3.94
N LEU A 169 -6.18 -1.96 -4.94
CA LEU A 169 -6.78 -0.94 -5.81
C LEU A 169 -7.95 -1.50 -6.65
N GLY A 170 -7.85 -2.74 -7.11
CA GLY A 170 -8.93 -3.42 -7.83
C GLY A 170 -10.18 -3.61 -6.97
N ILE A 171 -10.02 -4.07 -5.73
CA ILE A 171 -11.11 -4.19 -4.75
C ILE A 171 -11.74 -2.81 -4.48
N LEU A 172 -10.90 -1.80 -4.25
CA LEU A 172 -11.35 -0.43 -4.01
C LEU A 172 -12.13 0.14 -5.22
N GLY A 173 -11.62 -0.06 -6.44
CA GLY A 173 -12.25 0.38 -7.68
C GLY A 173 -13.60 -0.32 -7.92
N PHE A 174 -13.66 -1.63 -7.71
CA PHE A 174 -14.89 -2.42 -7.78
C PHE A 174 -15.97 -1.89 -6.83
N CYS A 175 -15.61 -1.66 -5.56
CA CYS A 175 -16.54 -1.10 -4.57
C CYS A 175 -17.00 0.31 -4.97
N THR A 176 -16.07 1.15 -5.43
CA THR A 176 -16.36 2.54 -5.84
C THR A 176 -17.36 2.60 -6.99
N VAL A 177 -17.16 1.81 -8.04
CA VAL A 177 -18.07 1.77 -9.21
C VAL A 177 -19.47 1.33 -8.79
N LEU A 178 -19.58 0.32 -7.93
CA LEU A 178 -20.88 -0.17 -7.47
C LEU A 178 -21.57 0.82 -6.52
N PHE A 179 -20.83 1.49 -5.64
CA PHE A 179 -21.41 2.56 -4.82
C PHE A 179 -21.86 3.77 -5.65
N LEU A 180 -21.10 4.14 -6.69
CA LEU A 180 -21.52 5.18 -7.64
C LEU A 180 -22.81 4.78 -8.35
N SER A 181 -22.91 3.52 -8.78
CA SER A 181 -24.14 3.01 -9.41
C SER A 181 -25.37 3.10 -8.49
N ALA A 182 -25.20 2.88 -7.18
CA ALA A 182 -26.26 3.03 -6.19
C ALA A 182 -26.75 4.49 -6.05
N ILE A 183 -25.85 5.47 -6.18
CA ILE A 183 -26.19 6.91 -6.20
C ILE A 183 -27.05 7.27 -7.42
N PHE A 184 -26.78 6.69 -8.59
CA PHE A 184 -27.62 6.98 -9.77
C PHE A 184 -29.07 6.55 -9.58
N VAL A 185 -29.30 5.45 -8.85
CA VAL A 185 -30.66 4.91 -8.63
C VAL A 185 -31.43 5.67 -7.54
N TYR A 186 -30.73 6.19 -6.52
CA TYR A 186 -31.38 6.78 -5.34
C TYR A 186 -31.62 8.30 -5.41
N PRO A 187 -30.63 9.22 -5.36
CA PRO A 187 -30.91 10.66 -5.46
C PRO A 187 -31.17 11.14 -6.89
N ILE A 188 -30.38 10.69 -7.87
CA ILE A 188 -30.33 11.33 -9.20
C ILE A 188 -31.60 11.04 -10.02
N LYS A 189 -32.04 9.77 -10.07
CA LYS A 189 -33.20 9.36 -10.87
C LYS A 189 -34.52 10.03 -10.44
N PRO A 190 -34.91 10.06 -9.15
CA PRO A 190 -36.10 10.79 -8.73
C PRO A 190 -35.94 12.31 -8.80
N LEU A 191 -34.73 12.87 -8.64
CA LEU A 191 -34.48 14.31 -8.84
C LEU A 191 -34.72 14.70 -10.31
N ILE A 192 -34.17 13.95 -11.26
CA ILE A 192 -34.39 14.16 -12.70
C ILE A 192 -35.87 13.97 -13.07
N GLN A 193 -36.56 12.99 -12.49
CA GLN A 193 -37.99 12.79 -12.76
C GLN A 193 -38.88 13.87 -12.15
N ARG A 194 -38.51 14.40 -10.97
CA ARG A 194 -39.17 15.55 -10.35
C ARG A 194 -38.97 16.80 -11.20
N LEU A 195 -37.77 17.02 -11.75
CA LEU A 195 -37.47 18.10 -12.70
C LEU A 195 -38.19 17.93 -14.05
N ARG A 196 -38.47 16.69 -14.47
CA ARG A 196 -39.23 16.36 -15.70
C ARG A 196 -40.75 16.19 -15.47
N GLY A 197 -41.27 16.55 -14.29
CA GLY A 197 -42.71 16.49 -13.99
C GLY A 197 -43.33 15.08 -13.92
N LYS A 198 -42.54 14.01 -13.87
CA LYS A 198 -43.02 12.61 -13.83
C LYS A 198 -42.99 12.06 -12.40
N ARG A 199 -44.08 11.41 -11.95
CA ARG A 199 -44.13 10.74 -10.64
C ARG A 199 -43.30 9.43 -10.67
N PHE A 200 -42.22 9.37 -9.89
CA PHE A 200 -41.41 8.16 -9.71
C PHE A 200 -42.20 7.08 -8.96
N GLN A 201 -42.70 6.07 -9.69
CA GLN A 201 -43.39 4.91 -9.10
C GLN A 201 -42.45 3.70 -8.98
N VAL A 202 -41.76 3.57 -7.85
CA VAL A 202 -41.23 2.27 -7.41
C VAL A 202 -42.16 1.78 -6.30
N LYS A 203 -43.14 0.94 -6.63
CA LYS A 203 -44.23 0.58 -5.70
C LYS A 203 -43.83 -0.44 -4.62
N GLN A 204 -42.79 -1.25 -4.81
CA GLN A 204 -42.36 -2.27 -3.83
C GLN A 204 -40.92 -2.04 -3.35
N LEU A 205 -40.72 -2.11 -2.02
CA LEU A 205 -39.45 -1.96 -1.30
C LEU A 205 -38.66 -0.67 -1.64
N ARG A 206 -39.31 0.51 -1.58
CA ARG A 206 -38.60 1.80 -1.75
C ARG A 206 -37.45 1.96 -0.76
N TRP A 207 -37.67 1.56 0.49
CA TRP A 207 -36.68 1.66 1.57
C TRP A 207 -35.39 0.90 1.30
N ALA A 208 -35.45 -0.24 0.60
CA ALA A 208 -34.26 -1.02 0.23
C ALA A 208 -33.32 -0.22 -0.68
N TRP A 209 -33.87 0.45 -1.70
CA TRP A 209 -33.10 1.32 -2.60
C TRP A 209 -32.65 2.61 -1.93
N ARG A 210 -33.41 3.15 -0.97
CA ARG A 210 -32.96 4.28 -0.13
C ARG A 210 -31.75 3.91 0.72
N LEU A 211 -31.80 2.74 1.34
CA LEU A 211 -30.73 2.22 2.17
C LEU A 211 -29.47 1.96 1.33
N ALA A 212 -29.59 1.33 0.17
CA ALA A 212 -28.47 1.11 -0.75
C ALA A 212 -27.84 2.42 -1.24
N GLY A 213 -28.68 3.41 -1.58
CA GLY A 213 -28.19 4.74 -1.95
C GLY A 213 -27.49 5.44 -0.79
N LEU A 214 -28.06 5.42 0.41
CA LEU A 214 -27.46 6.01 1.61
C LEU A 214 -26.09 5.38 1.94
N ILE A 215 -26.01 4.05 1.95
CA ILE A 215 -24.75 3.33 2.22
C ILE A 215 -23.71 3.64 1.14
N GLY A 216 -24.11 3.62 -0.15
CA GLY A 216 -23.22 3.99 -1.25
C GLY A 216 -22.70 5.43 -1.13
N THR A 217 -23.57 6.38 -0.81
CA THR A 217 -23.17 7.78 -0.59
C THR A 217 -22.24 7.92 0.61
N LEU A 218 -22.56 7.33 1.75
CA LEU A 218 -21.73 7.39 2.95
C LEU A 218 -20.33 6.78 2.71
N ASN A 219 -20.27 5.61 2.10
CA ASN A 219 -18.98 4.97 1.77
C ASN A 219 -18.17 5.81 0.78
N LEU A 220 -18.79 6.45 -0.21
CA LEU A 220 -18.07 7.34 -1.14
C LEU A 220 -17.59 8.64 -0.47
N VAL A 221 -18.40 9.22 0.41
CA VAL A 221 -17.99 10.37 1.22
C VAL A 221 -16.81 10.00 2.11
N PHE A 222 -16.81 8.81 2.70
CA PHE A 222 -15.66 8.29 3.45
C PHE A 222 -14.43 8.10 2.56
N LEU A 223 -14.57 7.41 1.42
CA LEU A 223 -13.48 7.10 0.49
C LEU A 223 -12.75 8.34 -0.05
N ILE A 224 -13.47 9.45 -0.23
CA ILE A 224 -12.89 10.71 -0.70
C ILE A 224 -12.50 11.59 0.49
N GLY A 225 -13.39 11.74 1.46
CA GLY A 225 -13.25 12.69 2.57
C GLY A 225 -12.13 12.32 3.53
N PHE A 226 -11.95 11.03 3.84
CA PHE A 226 -10.90 10.60 4.77
C PHE A 226 -9.49 10.87 4.22
N PRO A 227 -9.09 10.39 3.02
CA PRO A 227 -7.79 10.73 2.45
C PRO A 227 -7.59 12.22 2.22
N LEU A 228 -8.63 12.94 1.77
CA LEU A 228 -8.56 14.38 1.57
C LEU A 228 -8.30 15.13 2.90
N SER A 229 -8.94 14.70 3.99
CA SER A 229 -8.73 15.30 5.32
C SER A 229 -7.30 15.12 5.82
N ILE A 230 -6.71 13.93 5.59
CA ILE A 230 -5.31 13.65 5.94
C ILE A 230 -4.37 14.48 5.07
N TRP A 231 -4.63 14.54 3.77
CA TRP A 231 -3.81 15.29 2.82
C TRP A 231 -3.78 16.80 3.15
N LEU A 232 -4.93 17.40 3.46
CA LEU A 232 -5.05 18.80 3.86
C LEU A 232 -4.39 19.09 5.22
N TYR A 233 -4.49 18.16 6.17
CA TYR A 233 -3.83 18.30 7.48
C TYR A 233 -2.30 18.18 7.36
N GLY A 234 -1.84 17.35 6.41
CA GLY A 234 -0.44 17.05 6.17
C GLY A 234 0.00 15.81 6.93
N PHE A 235 0.49 14.81 6.20
CA PHE A 235 0.83 13.49 6.74
C PHE A 235 1.81 13.56 7.93
N TRP A 236 2.82 14.43 7.86
CA TRP A 236 3.81 14.61 8.92
C TRP A 236 3.23 15.11 10.24
N ARG A 237 2.09 15.81 10.22
CA ARG A 237 1.46 16.34 11.43
C ARG A 237 0.73 15.27 12.23
N LEU A 238 0.43 14.12 11.63
CA LEU A 238 -0.22 13.00 12.33
C LEU A 238 0.60 12.48 13.51
N VAL A 239 1.92 12.70 13.51
CA VAL A 239 2.80 12.40 14.65
C VAL A 239 2.40 13.17 15.92
N TYR A 240 1.76 14.33 15.76
CA TYR A 240 1.29 15.16 16.88
C TYR A 240 -0.18 14.92 17.24
N GLY A 241 -0.86 13.99 16.55
CA GLY A 241 -2.26 13.64 16.79
C GLY A 241 -3.12 13.66 15.53
N VAL A 242 -4.28 13.01 15.63
CA VAL A 242 -5.25 12.88 14.53
C VAL A 242 -6.26 14.03 14.60
N PRO A 243 -6.53 14.74 13.48
CA PRO A 243 -7.51 15.82 13.49
C PRO A 243 -8.92 15.28 13.73
N ALA A 244 -9.74 16.01 14.50
CA ALA A 244 -11.12 15.63 14.82
C ALA A 244 -11.98 15.35 13.57
N VAL A 245 -11.70 16.04 12.46
CA VAL A 245 -12.35 15.81 11.16
C VAL A 245 -12.09 14.40 10.63
N ALA A 246 -10.85 13.89 10.74
CA ALA A 246 -10.53 12.52 10.31
C ALA A 246 -11.20 11.48 11.22
N ILE A 247 -11.28 11.74 12.53
CA ILE A 247 -12.02 10.90 13.49
C ILE A 247 -13.50 10.83 13.11
N ALA A 248 -14.12 11.96 12.74
CA ALA A 248 -15.52 11.99 12.30
C ALA A 248 -15.75 11.12 11.04
N PHE A 249 -14.80 11.10 10.10
CA PHE A 249 -14.88 10.21 8.95
C PHE A 249 -14.78 8.72 9.33
N LEU A 250 -13.96 8.34 10.32
CA LEU A 250 -13.84 6.95 10.80
C LEU A 250 -15.13 6.41 11.44
N CYS A 251 -16.05 7.28 11.89
CA CYS A 251 -17.38 6.86 12.34
C CYS A 251 -18.27 6.33 11.20
N ILE A 252 -18.03 6.76 9.95
CA ILE A 252 -18.88 6.40 8.81
C ILE A 252 -18.77 4.90 8.49
N PRO A 253 -17.58 4.29 8.34
CA PRO A 253 -17.42 2.84 8.16
C PRO A 253 -18.11 1.99 9.23
N LEU A 254 -18.10 2.42 10.49
CA LEU A 254 -18.77 1.71 11.58
C LEU A 254 -20.29 1.69 11.37
N LEU A 255 -20.86 2.84 11.02
CA LEU A 255 -22.28 2.96 10.72
C LEU A 255 -22.66 2.14 9.47
N THR A 256 -21.89 2.25 8.38
CA THR A 256 -22.21 1.54 7.14
C THR A 256 -22.04 0.03 7.25
N THR A 257 -21.10 -0.44 8.09
CA THR A 257 -20.95 -1.87 8.41
C THR A 257 -22.23 -2.42 9.04
N PHE A 258 -22.79 -1.73 10.05
CA PHE A 258 -24.05 -2.15 10.67
C PHE A 258 -25.22 -2.11 9.68
N LEU A 259 -25.31 -1.04 8.88
CA LEU A 259 -26.38 -0.88 7.87
C LEU A 259 -26.30 -1.93 6.74
N THR A 260 -25.12 -2.49 6.48
CA THR A 260 -24.92 -3.53 5.45
C THR A 260 -25.69 -4.82 5.78
N LEU A 261 -25.92 -5.13 7.06
CA LEU A 261 -26.81 -6.24 7.47
C LEU A 261 -28.23 -6.05 6.92
N GLY A 262 -28.72 -4.80 6.90
CA GLY A 262 -30.01 -4.47 6.31
C GLY A 262 -30.07 -4.71 4.80
N LEU A 263 -28.99 -4.40 4.07
CA LEU A 263 -28.90 -4.71 2.63
C LEU A 263 -28.95 -6.21 2.37
N PHE A 264 -28.26 -6.99 3.19
CA PHE A 264 -28.27 -8.45 3.08
C PHE A 264 -29.68 -9.03 3.27
N ILE A 265 -30.40 -8.58 4.30
CA ILE A 265 -31.79 -9.01 4.57
C ILE A 265 -32.71 -8.63 3.41
N PHE A 266 -32.63 -7.39 2.90
CA PHE A 266 -33.45 -6.97 1.76
C PHE A 266 -33.11 -7.71 0.47
N THR A 267 -31.84 -8.09 0.27
CA THR A 267 -31.44 -8.93 -0.86
C THR A 267 -32.08 -10.32 -0.76
N ALA A 268 -32.01 -10.96 0.41
CA ALA A 268 -32.63 -12.26 0.63
C ALA A 268 -34.16 -12.23 0.42
N TRP A 269 -34.84 -11.19 0.93
CA TRP A 269 -36.28 -11.01 0.71
C TRP A 269 -36.63 -10.74 -0.75
N ALA A 270 -35.83 -9.95 -1.47
CA ALA A 270 -36.05 -9.66 -2.88
C ALA A 270 -36.00 -10.93 -3.75
N TRP A 271 -35.06 -11.84 -3.43
CA TRP A 271 -34.97 -13.15 -4.10
C TRP A 271 -36.09 -14.10 -3.68
N LYS A 272 -36.37 -14.24 -2.37
CA LYS A 272 -37.40 -15.15 -1.85
C LYS A 272 -38.81 -14.85 -2.39
N ASN A 273 -39.19 -13.57 -2.41
CA ASN A 273 -40.55 -13.16 -2.76
C ASN A 273 -40.68 -12.69 -4.21
N ASN A 274 -39.65 -12.91 -5.02
CA ASN A 274 -39.60 -12.47 -6.41
C ASN A 274 -39.92 -10.96 -6.58
N TYR A 275 -39.44 -10.10 -5.68
CA TYR A 275 -39.63 -8.67 -5.82
C TYR A 275 -38.70 -8.10 -6.90
N TRP A 276 -39.27 -7.35 -7.85
CA TRP A 276 -38.58 -6.75 -9.00
C TRP A 276 -38.18 -7.70 -10.13
N SER A 277 -37.76 -7.12 -11.26
CA SER A 277 -37.19 -7.86 -12.40
C SER A 277 -35.79 -8.39 -12.08
N LEU A 278 -35.37 -9.43 -12.80
CA LEU A 278 -34.10 -10.12 -12.62
C LEU A 278 -32.90 -9.14 -12.64
N VAL A 279 -32.89 -8.18 -13.56
CA VAL A 279 -31.87 -7.13 -13.67
C VAL A 279 -31.74 -6.31 -12.37
N LYS A 280 -32.86 -5.91 -11.77
CA LYS A 280 -32.85 -5.08 -10.54
C LYS A 280 -32.37 -5.87 -9.34
N ARG A 281 -32.72 -7.16 -9.26
CA ARG A 281 -32.26 -8.05 -8.18
C ARG A 281 -30.77 -8.31 -8.28
N SER A 282 -30.26 -8.62 -9.48
CA SER A 282 -28.83 -8.81 -9.70
C SER A 282 -28.05 -7.55 -9.35
N HIS A 283 -28.51 -6.37 -9.78
CA HIS A 283 -27.87 -5.11 -9.44
C HIS A 283 -27.84 -4.83 -7.92
N TYR A 284 -28.96 -5.03 -7.23
CA TYR A 284 -29.03 -4.86 -5.77
C TYR A 284 -28.13 -5.86 -5.03
N SER A 285 -28.04 -7.10 -5.54
CA SER A 285 -27.15 -8.14 -5.01
C SER A 285 -25.69 -7.76 -5.20
N LEU A 286 -25.31 -7.17 -6.34
CA LEU A 286 -23.95 -6.66 -6.58
C LEU A 286 -23.58 -5.53 -5.61
N ILE A 287 -24.49 -4.58 -5.36
CA ILE A 287 -24.24 -3.51 -4.37
C ILE A 287 -24.05 -4.10 -2.97
N THR A 288 -24.85 -5.10 -2.61
CA THR A 288 -24.73 -5.80 -1.33
C THR A 288 -23.41 -6.56 -1.23
N LEU A 289 -22.99 -7.24 -2.31
CA LEU A 289 -21.70 -7.91 -2.39
C LEU A 289 -20.53 -6.91 -2.23
N ALA A 290 -20.60 -5.76 -2.89
CA ALA A 290 -19.60 -4.70 -2.72
C ALA A 290 -19.52 -4.21 -1.27
N ALA A 291 -20.66 -3.97 -0.62
CA ALA A 291 -20.69 -3.56 0.78
C ALA A 291 -20.11 -4.64 1.69
N LEU A 292 -20.39 -5.93 1.44
CA LEU A 292 -19.85 -7.05 2.20
C LEU A 292 -18.34 -7.23 2.01
N VAL A 293 -17.83 -7.05 0.79
CA VAL A 293 -16.39 -7.10 0.48
C VAL A 293 -15.65 -5.89 1.04
N PHE A 294 -16.31 -4.74 1.13
CA PHE A 294 -15.71 -3.52 1.66
C PHE A 294 -15.41 -3.61 3.16
N ILE A 295 -16.19 -4.38 3.94
CA ILE A 295 -15.97 -4.58 5.38
C ILE A 295 -14.59 -5.20 5.69
N PRO A 296 -14.21 -6.39 5.16
CA PRO A 296 -12.90 -6.96 5.40
C PRO A 296 -11.76 -6.11 4.80
N PHE A 297 -12.02 -5.38 3.71
CA PHE A 297 -11.07 -4.39 3.20
C PHE A 297 -10.79 -3.29 4.24
N LEU A 298 -11.83 -2.69 4.82
CA LEU A 298 -11.69 -1.68 5.87
C LEU A 298 -11.00 -2.25 7.12
N ALA A 299 -11.32 -3.48 7.50
CA ALA A 299 -10.68 -4.18 8.62
C ALA A 299 -9.18 -4.38 8.37
N TYR A 300 -8.80 -4.86 7.19
CA TYR A 300 -7.40 -5.08 6.82
C TYR A 300 -6.57 -3.79 6.89
N TRP A 301 -7.15 -2.64 6.52
CA TRP A 301 -6.49 -1.33 6.55
C TRP A 301 -6.63 -0.59 7.87
N ASN A 302 -7.14 -1.22 8.94
CA ASN A 302 -7.34 -0.60 10.25
C ASN A 302 -8.27 0.64 10.20
N LEU A 303 -9.23 0.63 9.28
CA LEU A 303 -10.21 1.71 9.08
C LEU A 303 -11.55 1.44 9.78
N LEU A 304 -11.72 0.27 10.38
CA LEU A 304 -12.83 -0.02 11.28
C LEU A 304 -12.44 0.31 12.72
N GLY A 305 -13.00 1.39 13.24
CA GLY A 305 -12.75 1.86 14.61
C GLY A 305 -11.72 2.97 14.68
N PHE A 306 -11.17 3.18 15.88
CA PHE A 306 -10.26 4.26 16.21
C PHE A 306 -8.83 3.74 16.40
N GLN A 307 -8.31 3.07 15.36
CA GLN A 307 -6.96 2.52 15.37
C GLN A 307 -5.97 3.56 14.82
N PHE A 308 -5.45 4.40 15.70
CA PHE A 308 -4.50 5.46 15.36
C PHE A 308 -3.44 5.69 16.42
#